data_AF-A0A1X6MWL6-F1
#
_entry.id   AF-A0A1X6MWL6-F1
#
_cell.length_a   1.000
_cell.length_b   1.000
_cell.length_c   1.000
_cell.angle_alpha   90.00
_cell.angle_beta   90.00
_cell.angle_gamma   90.00
#
_symmetry.space_group_name_H-M   'P 1'
#
loop_
_entity.id
_entity.type
_entity.pdbx_description
1 polymer ?
#
loop_
_entity_poly.entity_id
_entity_poly.type
_entity_poly.pdbx_seq_one_letter_code
_entity_poly.pdbx_strand_id
1 'polypeptide(L)' 'LWKTIDEAEYRCGRKPPPSKDEDDMITKLRHRLKDLLTSLRSGAEGIKHD' A
#
# COMPACT_ATOMS: atom_id res chain seq x y z
N LEU A 1 2.13 -7.49 -13.12
CA LEU A 1 1.34 -6.72 -12.14
C LEU A 1 1.47 -7.24 -10.71
N TRP A 2 1.41 -8.56 -10.45
CA TRP A 2 1.57 -9.08 -9.09
C TRP A 2 2.91 -8.74 -8.44
N LYS A 3 4.03 -8.96 -9.16
CA LYS A 3 5.39 -8.59 -8.71
C LYS A 3 5.53 -7.10 -8.33
N THR A 4 4.80 -6.21 -9.00
CA THR A 4 4.84 -4.77 -8.73
C THR A 4 4.02 -4.37 -7.51
N ILE A 5 2.94 -5.09 -7.20
CA ILE A 5 2.11 -4.84 -6.01
C ILE A 5 2.82 -5.37 -4.76
N ASP A 6 3.36 -6.59 -4.81
CA ASP A 6 4.10 -7.18 -3.68
C ASP A 6 5.33 -6.34 -3.31
N GLU A 7 6.05 -5.80 -4.30
CA GLU A 7 7.18 -4.90 -4.06
C GLU A 7 6.76 -3.57 -3.42
N ALA A 8 5.64 -3.00 -3.86
CA ALA A 8 5.10 -1.78 -3.29
C ALA A 8 4.62 -1.98 -1.84
N GLU A 9 3.96 -3.10 -1.54
CA GLU A 9 3.57 -3.49 -0.18
C GLU A 9 4.80 -3.71 0.71
N TYR A 10 5.82 -4.39 0.20
CA TYR A 10 7.08 -4.61 0.92
C TYR A 10 7.79 -3.30 1.29
N ARG A 11 7.88 -2.36 0.33
CA ARG A 11 8.47 -1.04 0.57
C ARG A 11 7.63 -0.21 1.54
N CYS A 12 6.30 -0.32 1.46
CA CYS A 12 5.40 0.39 2.37
C CYS A 12 5.45 -0.17 3.80
N GLY A 13 5.54 -1.49 3.96
CA GLY A 13 5.65 -2.17 5.26
C GLY A 13 7.00 -1.97 5.96
N ARG A 14 8.05 -1.60 5.22
CA ARG A 14 9.36 -1.22 5.77
C ARG A 14 9.42 0.21 6.33
N LYS A 15 8.39 1.04 6.11
CA LYS A 15 8.36 2.39 6.69
C LYS A 15 8.24 2.27 8.21
N PRO A 16 9.02 3.05 8.99
CA PRO A 16 8.82 3.10 10.44
C PRO A 16 7.39 3.55 10.75
N PRO A 17 6.82 3.13 11.90
CA PRO A 17 5.52 3.62 12.32
C PRO A 17 5.54 5.15 12.41
N PRO A 18 4.40 5.81 12.20
CA PRO A 18 4.36 7.26 12.23
C PRO A 18 4.90 7.81 13.55
N SER A 19 5.76 8.83 13.47
CA SER A 19 6.24 9.53 14.67
C SER A 19 5.10 10.36 15.30
N LYS A 20 5.19 10.66 16.59
CA LYS A 20 4.23 11.56 17.26
C LYS A 20 4.26 12.98 16.71
N ASP A 21 5.41 13.40 16.19
CA ASP A 21 5.60 14.74 15.59
C ASP A 21 5.37 14.73 14.08
N GLU A 22 4.87 13.62 13.54
CA GLU A 22 4.69 13.48 12.12
C GLU A 22 3.42 14.19 11.65
N ASP A 23 3.55 14.96 10.58
CA ASP A 23 2.46 15.69 9.97
C ASP A 23 1.27 14.77 9.66
N ASP A 24 0.09 15.17 10.16
CA ASP A 24 -1.18 14.45 10.01
C ASP A 24 -1.49 14.09 8.55
N MET A 25 -1.13 14.97 7.61
CA MET A 25 -1.33 14.73 6.19
C MET A 25 -0.45 13.59 5.69
N ILE A 26 0.79 13.51 6.15
CA ILE A 26 1.70 12.40 5.79
C ILE A 26 1.16 11.08 6.34
N THR A 27 0.60 11.09 7.57
CA THR A 27 -0.02 9.91 8.17
C THR A 27 -1.27 9.46 7.42
N LYS A 28 -2.11 10.40 6.97
CA LYS A 28 -3.26 10.11 6.10
C LYS A 28 -2.83 9.53 4.75
N LEU A 29 -1.78 10.07 4.15
CA LEU A 29 -1.27 9.60 2.85
C LEU A 29 -0.71 8.18 2.94
N ARG A 30 0.00 7.82 4.02
CA ARG A 30 0.46 6.45 4.26
C ARG A 30 -0.69 5.45 4.33
N HIS A 31 -1.73 5.76 5.09
CA HIS A 31 -2.90 4.90 5.19
C HIS A 31 -3.58 4.75 3.83
N ARG A 32 -3.80 5.85 3.12
CA ARG A 32 -4.46 5.83 1.80
C ARG A 32 -3.66 5.04 0.75
N LEU A 33 -2.33 5.10 0.78
CA LEU A 33 -1.48 4.29 -0.08
C LEU A 33 -1.62 2.79 0.23
N LYS A 34 -1.66 2.42 1.51
CA LYS A 34 -1.87 1.03 1.93
C LYS A 34 -3.24 0.51 1.50
N ASP A 35 -4.29 1.31 1.68
CA ASP A 35 -5.65 0.95 1.29
C ASP A 35 -5.78 0.79 -0.24
N LEU A 36 -5.11 1.66 -1.00
CA LEU A 36 -5.05 1.56 -2.46
C LEU A 36 -4.34 0.27 -2.91
N LEU A 37 -3.18 -0.04 -2.33
CA LEU A 37 -2.45 -1.27 -2.66
C LEU A 37 -3.27 -2.52 -2.33
N THR A 38 -3.94 -2.52 -1.18
CA THR A 38 -4.87 -3.59 -0.76
C THR A 38 -6.03 -3.72 -1.75
N SER A 39 -6.63 -2.60 -2.16
CA SER A 39 -7.73 -2.58 -3.13
C SER A 39 -7.29 -3.06 -4.51
N LEU A 40 -6.08 -2.71 -4.95
CA LEU A 40 -5.49 -3.20 -6.20
C LEU A 40 -5.23 -4.70 -6.15
N ARG A 41 -4.79 -5.22 -5.01
CA ARG A 41 -4.61 -6.67 -4.79
C ARG A 41 -5.95 -7.40 -4.89
N SER A 42 -6.97 -6.94 -4.16
CA SER A 42 -8.32 -7.51 -4.21
C SER A 42 -8.96 -7.39 -5.59
N GLY A 43 -8.72 -6.29 -6.31
CA GLY A 43 -9.19 -6.09 -7.68
C GLY A 43 -8.47 -6.95 -8.71
N ALA A 44 -7.19 -7.26 -8.48
CA ALA A 44 -6.39 -8.13 -9.35
C ALA A 44 -6.76 -9.62 -9.19
N GLU A 45 -7.28 -10.05 -8.03
CA GLU A 45 -7.74 -11.43 -7.79
C GLU A 45 -8.93 -11.86 -8.69
N GLY A 46 -9.59 -10.91 -9.38
CA GLY A 46 -10.68 -11.17 -10.33
C GLY A 46 -10.25 -11.21 -11.81
N ILE A 47 -9.06 -10.72 -12.17
CA ILE A 47 -8.54 -10.78 -13.53
C ILE A 47 -7.68 -12.05 -13.63
N LYS A 48 -8.35 -13.19 -13.73
CA LYS A 48 -7.70 -14.40 -14.26
C LYS A 48 -7.24 -14.07 -15.67
N HIS A 49 -5.92 -13.93 -15.82
CA HIS A 49 -5.30 -13.93 -17.14
C HIS A 49 -5.36 -15.38 -17.64
N ASP A 50 -6.21 -15.64 -18.65
CA ASP A 50 -6.11 -16.83 -19.50
C ASP A 50 -4.74 -16.86 -20.20
#